data_AF-A0A542ITW8-F1
#
_entry.id   AF-A0A542ITW8-F1
#
_cell.length_a   1.000
_cell.length_b   1.000
_cell.length_c   1.000
_cell.angle_alpha   90.00
_cell.angle_beta   90.00
_cell.angle_gamma   90.00
#
_symmetry.space_group_name_H-M   'P 1'
#
loop_
_entity.id
_entity.type
_entity.pdbx_description
1 polymer ?
#
loop_
_entity_poly.entity_id
_entity_poly.type
_entity_poly.pdbx_seq_one_letter_code
_entity_poly.pdbx_strand_id
1 'polypeptide(L)' 'MGFDLHEPEERSQLNRALLAGDITVSELWLRYFSMSGMAGEYEVRAYVEGLISLPALQRNLLAMAVEELMSESA' A
#
# COMPACT_ATOMS: atom_id res chain seq x y z
N MET A 1 -11.03 10.79 17.58
CA MET A 1 -10.17 11.17 16.43
C MET A 1 -8.89 10.39 16.59
N GLY A 2 -8.86 9.16 16.06
CA GLY A 2 -7.72 8.25 16.18
C GLY A 2 -6.88 8.36 14.92
N PHE A 3 -5.92 9.27 14.90
CA PHE A 3 -4.79 9.10 14.00
C PHE A 3 -3.99 7.95 14.60
N ASP A 4 -4.06 6.77 13.99
CA ASP A 4 -3.21 5.65 14.35
C ASP A 4 -1.75 6.11 14.25
N LEU A 5 -1.06 6.18 15.40
CA LEU A 5 0.35 6.59 15.49
C LEU A 5 1.28 5.75 14.60
N HIS A 6 0.82 4.58 14.17
CA HIS A 6 1.53 3.61 13.34
C HIS A 6 1.40 3.87 11.83
N GLU A 7 0.43 4.67 11.38
CA GLU A 7 0.25 4.98 9.96
C GLU A 7 1.53 5.45 9.23
N PRO A 8 2.33 6.39 9.80
CA PRO A 8 3.56 6.82 9.13
C PRO A 8 4.61 5.70 9.03
N GLU A 9 4.65 4.77 9.99
CA GLU A 9 5.55 3.62 9.96
C GLU A 9 5.11 2.60 8.89
N GLU A 10 3.81 2.26 8.85
CA GLU A 10 3.23 1.37 7.84
C GLU A 10 3.47 1.90 6.42
N ARG A 11 3.22 3.20 6.20
CA ARG A 11 3.46 3.84 4.90
C ARG A 11 4.95 3.82 4.52
N SER A 12 5.84 4.07 5.49
CA SER A 12 7.29 4.04 5.26
C SER A 12 7.75 2.63 4.88
N GLN A 13 7.25 1.60 5.56
CA GLN A 13 7.51 0.19 5.24
C GLN A 13 7.05 -0.14 3.82
N LEU A 14 5.81 0.24 3.46
CA LEU A 14 5.25 0.04 2.13
C LEU A 14 6.12 0.70 1.05
N ASN A 15 6.50 1.96 1.24
CA ASN A 15 7.37 2.69 0.30
C ASN A 15 8.72 2.00 0.10
N ARG A 16 9.32 1.48 1.18
CA ARG A 16 10.58 0.74 1.08
C ARG A 16 10.43 -0.56 0.29
N ALA A 17 9.33 -1.29 0.48
CA ALA A 17 9.05 -2.51 -0.26
C ALA A 17 8.84 -2.22 -1.76
N LEU A 18 8.09 -1.17 -2.09
CA LEU A 18 7.91 -0.73 -3.49
C LEU A 18 9.25 -0.42 -4.17
N LEU A 19 10.11 0.34 -3.49
CA LEU A 19 11.44 0.68 -4.00
C LEU A 19 12.36 -0.54 -4.11
N ALA A 20 12.25 -1.50 -3.19
CA ALA A 20 13.08 -2.70 -3.20
C ALA A 20 12.69 -3.69 -4.31
N GLY A 21 11.39 -3.77 -4.62
CA GLY A 21 10.85 -4.66 -5.66
C GLY A 21 10.72 -4.06 -7.04
N ASP A 22 11.10 -2.78 -7.24
CA ASP A 22 10.79 -2.00 -8.46
C ASP A 22 9.29 -2.05 -8.84
N ILE A 23 8.42 -2.12 -7.82
CA ILE A 23 6.98 -2.29 -7.98
C ILE A 23 6.34 -0.91 -8.20
N THR A 24 5.62 -0.77 -9.30
CA THR A 24 4.86 0.45 -9.55
C THR A 24 3.59 0.54 -8.70
N VAL A 25 3.12 1.76 -8.44
CA VAL A 25 1.86 1.97 -7.70
C VAL A 25 0.67 1.32 -8.41
N SER A 26 0.70 1.24 -9.75
CA SER A 26 -0.36 0.60 -10.53
C SER A 26 -0.36 -0.92 -10.35
N GLU A 27 0.81 -1.57 -10.28
CA GLU A 27 0.93 -3.01 -9.98
C GLU A 27 0.49 -3.33 -8.55
N LEU A 28 0.92 -2.50 -7.58
CA LEU A 28 0.44 -2.59 -6.20
C LEU A 28 -1.08 -2.50 -6.15
N TRP A 29 -1.65 -1.50 -6.82
CA TRP A 29 -3.09 -1.28 -6.85
C TRP A 29 -3.84 -2.46 -7.48
N LEU A 30 -3.35 -3.03 -8.58
CA LEU A 30 -3.98 -4.20 -9.22
C LEU A 30 -4.05 -5.40 -8.27
N ARG A 31 -2.98 -5.70 -7.53
CA ARG A 31 -2.97 -6.78 -6.54
C ARG A 31 -3.87 -6.48 -5.36
N TYR A 32 -3.78 -5.29 -4.81
CA TYR A 32 -4.68 -4.82 -3.75
C TYR A 32 -6.16 -4.89 -4.16
N PHE A 33 -6.48 -4.50 -5.39
CA PHE A 33 -7.84 -4.57 -5.94
C PHE A 33 -8.32 -6.02 -6.06
N SER A 34 -7.45 -6.93 -6.49
CA SER A 34 -7.73 -8.37 -6.50
C SER A 34 -7.99 -8.94 -5.09
N MET A 35 -7.46 -8.29 -4.05
CA MET A 35 -7.70 -8.64 -2.63
C MET A 35 -8.95 -7.96 -2.04
N SER A 36 -9.88 -7.50 -2.88
CA SER A 36 -11.08 -6.73 -2.48
C SER A 36 -10.75 -5.36 -1.85
N GLY A 37 -9.66 -4.74 -2.27
CA GLY A 37 -9.32 -3.36 -1.93
C GLY A 37 -10.40 -2.38 -2.41
N MET A 38 -10.81 -1.46 -1.54
CA MET A 38 -11.92 -0.53 -1.82
C MET A 38 -11.46 0.83 -2.37
N ALA A 39 -10.16 1.10 -2.32
CA ALA A 39 -9.59 2.37 -2.77
C ALA A 39 -9.24 2.32 -4.26
N GLY A 40 -9.45 3.43 -4.96
CA GLY A 40 -8.99 3.61 -6.34
C GLY A 40 -7.48 3.78 -6.44
N GLU A 41 -6.93 3.63 -7.65
CA GLU A 41 -5.49 3.80 -7.92
C GLU A 41 -4.98 5.18 -7.46
N TYR A 42 -5.77 6.23 -7.68
CA TYR A 42 -5.41 7.59 -7.25
C TYR A 42 -5.36 7.74 -5.73
N GLU A 43 -6.25 7.07 -4.99
CA GLU A 43 -6.25 7.09 -3.53
C GLU A 43 -5.05 6.31 -2.97
N VAL A 44 -4.73 5.16 -3.58
CA VAL A 44 -3.52 4.40 -3.23
C VAL A 44 -2.27 5.24 -3.49
N ARG A 45 -2.18 5.89 -4.65
CA ARG A 45 -1.08 6.82 -4.95
C ARG A 45 -0.98 7.95 -3.94
N ALA A 46 -2.09 8.62 -3.65
CA ALA A 46 -2.13 9.70 -2.67
C ALA A 46 -1.72 9.24 -1.27
N TYR A 47 -2.05 8.00 -0.88
CA TYR A 47 -1.61 7.41 0.38
C TYR A 47 -0.10 7.13 0.39
N VAL A 48 0.42 6.52 -0.68
CA VAL A 48 1.86 6.25 -0.86
C VAL A 48 2.68 7.55 -0.79
N GLU A 49 2.19 8.61 -1.44
CA GLU A 49 2.77 9.97 -1.41
C GLU A 49 2.54 10.69 -0.08
N GLY A 50 1.69 10.15 0.79
CA GLY A 50 1.38 10.71 2.10
C GLY A 50 0.45 11.93 2.09
N LEU A 51 -0.27 12.14 1.00
CA LEU A 51 -1.27 13.20 0.83
C LEU A 51 -2.58 12.89 1.55
N ILE A 52 -2.92 11.60 1.72
CA ILE A 52 -4.11 11.14 2.44
C ILE A 52 -3.78 10.02 3.41
N SER A 53 -4.71 9.79 4.35
CA SER A 53 -4.72 8.64 5.24
C SER A 53 -5.78 7.64 4.78
N LEU A 54 -5.40 6.38 4.62
CA LEU A 54 -6.34 5.29 4.33
C LEU A 54 -6.78 4.58 5.62
N PRO A 55 -7.98 3.96 5.64
CA PRO A 55 -8.40 3.12 6.76
C PRO A 55 -7.41 1.98 7.01
N ALA A 56 -7.19 1.61 8.29
CA ALA A 56 -6.24 0.58 8.69
C ALA A 56 -6.39 -0.74 7.91
N LEU A 57 -7.63 -1.16 7.62
CA LEU A 57 -7.90 -2.34 6.80
C LEU A 57 -7.30 -2.23 5.39
N GLN A 58 -7.46 -1.08 4.74
CA GLN A 58 -6.92 -0.85 3.39
C GLN A 58 -5.39 -0.77 3.41
N ARG A 59 -4.81 -0.14 4.45
CA ARG A 59 -3.35 -0.10 4.65
C ARG A 59 -2.76 -1.51 4.81
N ASN A 60 -3.43 -2.36 5.58
CA ASN A 60 -3.04 -3.75 5.76
C ASN A 60 -3.14 -4.55 4.45
N LEU A 61 -4.18 -4.34 3.65
CA LEU A 61 -4.30 -4.94 2.32
C LEU A 61 -3.19 -4.48 1.36
N LEU A 62 -2.78 -3.21 1.40
CA LEU A 62 -1.65 -2.72 0.61
C LEU A 62 -0.33 -3.36 1.03
N ALA A 63 -0.12 -3.56 2.34
CA ALA A 63 1.04 -4.26 2.86
C ALA A 63 1.08 -5.73 2.38
N MET A 64 -0.04 -6.45 2.44
CA MET A 64 -0.12 -7.82 1.92
C MET A 64 0.10 -7.87 0.41
N ALA A 65 -0.46 -6.92 -0.35
CA ALA A 65 -0.30 -6.85 -1.79
C ALA A 65 1.16 -6.66 -2.21
N VAL A 66 1.92 -5.79 -1.53
CA VAL A 66 3.33 -5.59 -1.84
C VAL A 66 4.18 -6.81 -1.44
N GLU A 67 3.86 -7.47 -0.32
CA GLU A 67 4.55 -8.68 0.11
C GLU A 67 4.36 -9.83 -0.90
N GLU A 68 3.13 -10.01 -1.41
CA GLU A 68 2.82 -11.02 -2.42
C GLU A 68 3.57 -10.73 -3.73
N LEU A 69 3.60 -9.47 -4.18
CA LEU A 69 4.35 -9.06 -5.37
C LEU A 69 5.85 -9.29 -5.22
N MET A 70 6.43 -8.94 -4.08
CA MET A 70 7.85 -9.20 -3.82
C MET A 70 8.15 -10.70 -3.76
N SER A 71 7.25 -11.51 -3.19
CA SER A 71 7.43 -12.96 -3.15
C SER A 71 7.29 -13.63 -4.52
N GLU A 72 6.52 -13.06 -5.45
CA GLU A 72 6.37 -13.56 -6.81
C GLU A 72 7.55 -13.15 -7.71
N SER A 73 8.23 -12.05 -7.35
CA SER A 73 9.35 -11.48 -8.10
C SER A 73 10.74 -11.93 -7.61
N ALA A 74 10.82 -12.66 -6.50
CA ALA A 74 12.05 -13.16 -5.87
C ALA A 74 12.42 -14.58 -6.29
#